data_AF-A0A6N6VVX0-F1
#
_entry.id   AF-A0A6N6VVX0-F1
#
_cell.length_a   1.000
_cell.length_b   1.000
_cell.length_c   1.000
_cell.angle_alpha   90.00
_cell.angle_beta   90.00
_cell.angle_gamma   90.00
#
_symmetry.space_group_name_H-M   'P 1'
#
loop_
_entity.id
_entity.type
_entity.pdbx_description
1 polymer ?
#
loop_
_entity_poly.entity_id
_entity_poly.type
_entity_poly.pdbx_seq_one_letter_code
_entity_poly.pdbx_strand_id
1 'polypeptide(L)'
;MANGIKKILIAILFFYPLFLSALEDSRLQSAENYFIEKSRKLSLSQKSEWRKILFYQNKYFSAPTGIVDGKDFYLSEEGKVNLQSEMEATIKAFFSGVENNDSAHCKFPRRLKWLKSYLDDDKYTIPITKCSNLEKWLEFVNPNGAVLIFSSFYINNPSSMFGHTFLRIVNSNDPLTDSGINFAANPDTENMIFYTFKGLTGLFEGKFSLLPYSIKVQEYNNSESRDLWEYELNLSKEQIMNMVLSLWEVGDNRIDYFYIDENCSYILLALLDTANDDFNFAKNFWIWVNPSDTLRVVYSYPNLIKNVTFRPSSEKRFRYRYALLDNDEKKLFASILDQKKDFSDLKENYSKISASKVLDAVSEYIDYKENLAGTEESKKYPLFRKQLLLARASIGIVSSPLKIEPPDSDRPEKGLPGGRIGTSYSHSYFSGNSFDLEISPVLHNIQSPSTGYSREAQIELLNTTLRYEANSKQFFIQKLDLVNIISIPSLNPPLYPVSWNLKLGMEQDYDCDKLGYNSSCVRYSLSGGAGASALWEPIQLYFLPQVDFAYQNENAFEVSAGTFSGFTFKTNESSMFSSRIEWMKRYSVLYHSWRDHLLSESSFSFQPFFNFECKIFYKYNFINYDWQTGLGFYWHFF
;
A
#
# COMPACT_ATOMS: atom_id res chain seq x y z
N MET A 1 -80.04 3.09 -30.78
CA MET A 1 -79.35 2.96 -29.48
C MET A 1 -78.08 2.12 -29.53
N ALA A 2 -78.04 0.96 -30.21
CA ALA A 2 -76.87 0.06 -30.20
C ALA A 2 -75.54 0.66 -30.71
N ASN A 3 -75.56 1.56 -31.70
CA ASN A 3 -74.35 2.17 -32.27
C ASN A 3 -73.71 3.26 -31.39
N GLY A 4 -74.48 3.94 -30.54
CA GLY A 4 -73.97 4.97 -29.62
C GLY A 4 -73.24 4.36 -28.42
N ILE A 5 -73.79 3.27 -27.89
CA ILE A 5 -73.21 2.51 -26.77
C ILE A 5 -71.87 1.88 -27.18
N LYS A 6 -71.76 1.39 -28.42
CA LYS A 6 -70.51 0.83 -28.98
C LYS A 6 -69.38 1.87 -29.08
N LYS A 7 -69.70 3.10 -29.49
CA LYS A 7 -68.72 4.20 -29.56
C LYS A 7 -68.25 4.67 -28.18
N ILE A 8 -69.14 4.67 -27.18
CA ILE A 8 -68.81 5.02 -25.79
C ILE A 8 -67.92 3.94 -25.15
N LEU A 9 -68.22 2.66 -25.36
CA LEU A 9 -67.38 1.55 -24.87
C LEU A 9 -65.98 1.56 -25.51
N ILE A 10 -65.88 1.86 -26.80
CA ILE A 10 -64.58 1.99 -27.49
C ILE A 10 -63.80 3.19 -26.96
N ALA A 11 -64.46 4.33 -26.70
CA ALA A 11 -63.82 5.49 -26.08
C ALA A 11 -63.34 5.18 -24.65
N ILE A 12 -64.14 4.49 -23.83
CA ILE A 12 -63.73 4.07 -22.48
C ILE A 12 -62.54 3.11 -22.57
N LEU A 13 -62.55 2.13 -23.47
CA LEU A 13 -61.42 1.21 -23.67
C LEU A 13 -60.13 1.92 -24.13
N PHE A 14 -60.23 3.03 -24.86
CA PHE A 14 -59.08 3.83 -25.30
C PHE A 14 -58.59 4.84 -24.24
N PHE A 15 -59.50 5.48 -23.50
CA PHE A 15 -59.15 6.53 -22.52
C PHE A 15 -58.90 6.00 -21.11
N TYR A 16 -59.45 4.84 -20.74
CA TYR A 16 -59.21 4.21 -19.44
C TYR A 16 -57.73 3.89 -19.15
N PRO A 17 -56.93 3.33 -20.08
CA PRO A 17 -55.50 3.12 -19.83
C PRO A 17 -54.72 4.44 -19.70
N LEU A 18 -55.08 5.48 -20.45
CA LEU A 18 -54.49 6.82 -20.33
C LEU A 18 -54.83 7.51 -18.99
N PHE A 19 -56.04 7.26 -18.48
CA PHE A 19 -56.47 7.79 -17.18
C PHE A 19 -55.81 7.05 -16.02
N LEU A 20 -55.62 5.73 -16.14
CA LEU A 20 -54.88 4.93 -15.18
C LEU A 20 -53.41 5.33 -15.12
N SER A 21 -52.74 5.51 -16.27
CA SER A 21 -51.34 5.96 -16.31
C SER A 21 -51.18 7.36 -15.69
N ALA A 22 -52.11 8.28 -15.97
CA ALA A 22 -52.06 9.63 -15.37
C ALA A 22 -52.28 9.64 -13.84
N LEU A 23 -53.13 8.73 -13.33
CA LEU A 23 -53.33 8.57 -11.88
C LEU A 23 -52.09 7.95 -11.20
N GLU A 24 -51.43 7.01 -11.87
CA GLU A 24 -50.21 6.37 -11.37
C GLU A 24 -49.03 7.36 -11.34
N ASP A 25 -48.83 8.14 -12.40
CA ASP A 25 -47.84 9.22 -12.45
C ASP A 25 -48.08 10.27 -11.35
N SER A 26 -49.33 10.69 -11.15
CA SER A 26 -49.70 11.65 -10.09
C SER A 26 -49.41 11.10 -8.69
N ARG A 27 -49.61 9.80 -8.48
CA ARG A 27 -49.30 9.12 -7.21
C ARG A 27 -47.79 9.01 -6.99
N LEU A 28 -47.02 8.64 -8.02
CA LEU A 28 -45.56 8.56 -7.97
C LEU A 28 -44.94 9.93 -7.67
N GLN A 29 -45.40 10.99 -8.34
CA GLN A 29 -44.94 12.35 -8.08
C GLN A 29 -45.28 12.82 -6.65
N SER A 30 -46.44 12.42 -6.13
CA SER A 30 -46.84 12.71 -4.74
C SER A 30 -45.98 11.97 -3.73
N ALA A 31 -45.62 10.71 -4.01
CA ALA A 31 -44.73 9.91 -3.18
C ALA A 31 -43.29 10.44 -3.20
N GLU A 32 -42.77 10.80 -4.38
CA GLU A 32 -41.47 11.43 -4.58
C GLU A 32 -41.33 12.70 -3.72
N ASN A 33 -42.27 13.65 -3.88
CA ASN A 33 -42.26 14.90 -3.12
C ASN A 33 -42.39 14.66 -1.62
N TYR A 34 -43.22 13.68 -1.22
CA TYR A 34 -43.35 13.29 0.19
C TYR A 34 -42.02 12.82 0.78
N PHE A 35 -41.28 11.97 0.05
CA PHE A 35 -39.99 11.44 0.50
C PHE A 35 -38.87 12.48 0.49
N ILE A 36 -38.86 13.42 -0.45
CA ILE A 36 -37.93 14.55 -0.44
C ILE A 36 -38.16 15.41 0.81
N GLU A 37 -39.41 15.76 1.14
CA GLU A 37 -39.70 16.55 2.35
C GLU A 37 -39.40 15.77 3.63
N LYS A 38 -39.67 14.47 3.66
CA LYS A 38 -39.34 13.59 4.79
C LYS A 38 -37.82 13.50 4.99
N SER A 39 -37.03 13.34 3.92
CA SER A 39 -35.57 13.25 4.01
C SER A 39 -34.94 14.53 4.54
N ARG A 40 -35.45 15.70 4.12
CA ARG A 40 -35.08 17.03 4.66
C ARG A 40 -35.40 17.14 6.15
N LYS A 41 -36.63 16.78 6.56
CA LYS A 41 -37.06 16.86 7.96
C LYS A 41 -36.23 15.98 8.89
N LEU A 42 -35.79 14.82 8.40
CA LEU A 42 -34.94 13.88 9.14
C LEU A 42 -33.44 14.22 9.03
N SER A 43 -33.07 15.27 8.28
CA SER A 43 -31.68 15.65 7.99
C SER A 43 -30.83 14.49 7.50
N LEU A 44 -31.41 13.61 6.67
CA LEU A 44 -30.74 12.36 6.26
C LEU A 44 -29.44 12.64 5.48
N SER A 45 -29.37 13.73 4.71
CA SER A 45 -28.17 14.10 3.96
C SER A 45 -26.95 14.41 4.85
N GLN A 46 -27.17 14.73 6.13
CA GLN A 46 -26.11 15.03 7.09
C GLN A 46 -25.59 13.79 7.83
N LYS A 47 -26.28 12.65 7.69
CA LYS A 47 -25.86 11.39 8.32
C LYS A 47 -24.49 10.94 7.79
N SER A 48 -23.69 10.33 8.66
CA SER A 48 -22.37 9.81 8.30
C SER A 48 -22.44 8.69 7.27
N GLU A 49 -23.52 7.91 7.36
CA GLU A 49 -23.87 6.76 6.54
C GLU A 49 -24.01 7.19 5.07
N TRP A 50 -24.78 8.25 4.82
CA TRP A 50 -24.97 8.81 3.48
C TRP A 50 -23.65 9.28 2.85
N ARG A 51 -22.82 9.96 3.65
CA ARG A 51 -21.49 10.40 3.21
C ARG A 51 -20.61 9.23 2.79
N LYS A 52 -20.60 8.14 3.56
CA LYS A 52 -19.80 6.94 3.26
C LYS A 52 -20.27 6.24 1.99
N ILE A 53 -21.59 6.06 1.83
CA ILE A 53 -22.17 5.46 0.60
C ILE A 53 -21.78 6.27 -0.65
N LEU A 54 -21.70 7.59 -0.52
CA LEU A 54 -21.28 8.49 -1.60
C LEU A 54 -19.76 8.68 -1.71
N PHE A 55 -18.96 7.96 -0.93
CA PHE A 55 -17.49 8.11 -0.86
C PHE A 55 -17.04 9.56 -0.64
N TYR A 56 -17.75 10.30 0.22
CA TYR A 56 -17.35 11.64 0.63
C TYR A 56 -16.25 11.59 1.68
N GLN A 57 -15.22 12.42 1.48
CA GLN A 57 -14.04 12.46 2.32
C GLN A 57 -13.61 13.87 2.68
N ASN A 58 -13.00 14.02 3.85
CA ASN A 58 -12.38 15.26 4.28
C ASN A 58 -10.93 15.30 3.76
N LYS A 59 -10.61 16.23 2.86
CA LYS A 59 -9.23 16.45 2.41
C LYS A 59 -8.70 17.79 2.92
N TYR A 60 -7.41 17.86 3.28
CA TYR A 60 -6.67 19.12 3.47
C TYR A 60 -7.41 20.24 4.24
N PHE A 61 -8.12 19.88 5.32
CA PHE A 61 -8.98 20.77 6.14
C PHE A 61 -10.19 21.41 5.42
N SER A 62 -10.54 20.99 4.20
CA SER A 62 -11.72 21.45 3.48
C SER A 62 -13.00 20.76 3.95
N ALA A 63 -14.14 21.30 3.50
CA ALA A 63 -15.42 20.59 3.63
C ALA A 63 -15.35 19.23 2.90
N PRO A 64 -16.08 18.21 3.38
CA PRO A 64 -16.09 16.91 2.73
C PRO A 64 -16.61 16.98 1.30
N THR A 65 -15.91 16.33 0.39
CA THR A 65 -16.28 16.21 -1.04
C THR A 65 -16.26 14.75 -1.47
N GLY A 66 -17.08 14.41 -2.44
CA GLY A 66 -17.05 13.11 -3.11
C GLY A 66 -15.74 12.89 -3.85
N ILE A 67 -15.18 11.68 -3.75
CA ILE A 67 -13.92 11.32 -4.45
C ILE A 67 -14.15 10.56 -5.75
N VAL A 68 -15.40 10.21 -6.10
CA VAL A 68 -15.69 9.46 -7.33
C VAL A 68 -15.77 10.41 -8.53
N ASP A 69 -15.00 10.15 -9.57
CA ASP A 69 -14.86 11.03 -10.74
C ASP A 69 -15.66 10.57 -11.97
N GLY A 70 -16.31 9.41 -11.86
CA GLY A 70 -17.27 8.92 -12.84
C GLY A 70 -18.51 9.80 -12.91
N LYS A 71 -18.84 10.27 -14.12
CA LYS A 71 -20.01 11.14 -14.36
C LYS A 71 -21.35 10.47 -14.04
N ASP A 72 -21.37 9.14 -14.04
CA ASP A 72 -22.60 8.36 -13.82
C ASP A 72 -22.82 7.99 -12.35
N PHE A 73 -21.87 8.31 -11.43
CA PHE A 73 -22.00 7.98 -10.01
C PHE A 73 -22.84 8.98 -9.22
N TYR A 74 -22.63 10.28 -9.45
CA TYR A 74 -23.43 11.34 -8.83
C TYR A 74 -24.58 11.70 -9.76
N LEU A 75 -25.81 11.56 -9.28
CA LEU A 75 -27.03 11.83 -10.05
C LEU A 75 -27.34 13.34 -10.16
N SER A 76 -26.88 14.13 -9.20
CA SER A 76 -26.93 15.60 -9.26
C SER A 76 -25.64 16.16 -9.87
N GLU A 77 -25.74 17.21 -10.68
CA GLU A 77 -24.56 17.92 -11.21
C GLU A 77 -23.68 18.49 -10.07
N GLU A 78 -24.29 18.94 -8.98
CA GLU A 78 -23.60 19.37 -7.76
C GLU A 78 -23.36 18.22 -6.76
N GLY A 79 -23.69 16.98 -7.12
CA GLY A 79 -23.76 15.84 -6.21
C GLY A 79 -22.42 15.38 -5.65
N LYS A 80 -21.31 15.88 -6.19
CA LYS A 80 -19.95 15.68 -5.66
C LYS A 80 -19.62 16.64 -4.49
N VAL A 81 -20.30 17.77 -4.39
CA VAL A 81 -20.03 18.82 -3.36
C VAL A 81 -21.25 19.13 -2.49
N ASN A 82 -22.44 18.65 -2.86
CA ASN A 82 -23.70 18.91 -2.17
C ASN A 82 -24.48 17.60 -1.90
N LEU A 83 -24.34 17.11 -0.68
CA LEU A 83 -24.99 15.87 -0.20
C LEU A 83 -26.53 15.92 -0.27
N GLN A 84 -27.10 17.10 -0.06
CA GLN A 84 -28.56 17.29 -0.09
C GLN A 84 -29.07 17.21 -1.54
N SER A 85 -28.40 17.89 -2.47
CA SER A 85 -28.75 17.82 -3.89
C SER A 85 -28.65 16.39 -4.43
N GLU A 86 -27.60 15.65 -4.06
CA GLU A 86 -27.43 14.25 -4.46
C GLU A 86 -28.52 13.34 -3.89
N MET A 87 -28.92 13.56 -2.63
CA MET A 87 -29.99 12.81 -2.00
C MET A 87 -31.32 13.02 -2.70
N GLU A 88 -31.66 14.26 -3.02
CA GLU A 88 -32.90 14.58 -3.71
C GLU A 88 -32.90 14.02 -5.13
N ALA A 89 -31.78 14.13 -5.86
CA ALA A 89 -31.63 13.52 -7.18
C ALA A 89 -31.75 12.00 -7.12
N THR A 90 -31.18 11.36 -6.10
CA THR A 90 -31.31 9.90 -5.88
C THR A 90 -32.77 9.50 -5.64
N ILE A 91 -33.49 10.22 -4.78
CA ILE A 91 -34.90 9.95 -4.52
C ILE A 91 -35.70 10.10 -5.82
N LYS A 92 -35.54 11.21 -6.55
CA LYS A 92 -36.20 11.43 -7.86
C LYS A 92 -35.93 10.31 -8.86
N ALA A 93 -34.68 9.85 -8.94
CA ALA A 93 -34.29 8.81 -9.88
C ALA A 93 -34.99 7.46 -9.61
N PHE A 94 -35.31 7.13 -8.35
CA PHE A 94 -36.12 5.96 -8.00
C PHE A 94 -37.60 6.09 -8.39
N PHE A 95 -38.09 7.29 -8.71
CA PHE A 95 -39.47 7.50 -9.20
C PHE A 95 -39.55 7.76 -10.72
N SER A 96 -38.43 7.66 -11.44
CA SER A 96 -38.36 7.96 -12.89
C SER A 96 -39.12 6.99 -13.81
N GLY A 97 -39.62 5.86 -13.29
CA GLY A 97 -40.38 4.86 -14.06
C GLY A 97 -39.55 3.99 -15.01
N VAL A 98 -38.21 4.07 -14.97
CA VAL A 98 -37.34 3.20 -15.77
C VAL A 98 -37.27 1.82 -15.13
N GLU A 99 -37.73 0.78 -15.84
CA GLU A 99 -37.81 -0.60 -15.36
C GLU A 99 -36.82 -1.55 -16.07
N ASN A 100 -35.57 -1.14 -16.25
CA ASN A 100 -34.51 -1.98 -16.84
C ASN A 100 -33.24 -1.98 -15.98
N ASN A 101 -32.20 -2.69 -16.42
CA ASN A 101 -30.91 -2.76 -15.72
C ASN A 101 -30.19 -1.40 -15.60
N ASP A 102 -30.56 -0.41 -16.42
CA ASP A 102 -29.99 0.95 -16.35
C ASP A 102 -30.74 1.85 -15.36
N SER A 103 -31.83 1.37 -14.76
CA SER A 103 -32.59 2.10 -13.75
C SER A 103 -31.74 2.45 -12.53
N ALA A 104 -32.08 3.54 -11.86
CA ALA A 104 -31.40 3.95 -10.64
C ALA A 104 -31.48 2.86 -9.55
N HIS A 105 -32.57 2.10 -9.49
CA HIS A 105 -32.72 0.96 -8.56
C HIS A 105 -31.61 -0.08 -8.73
N CYS A 106 -31.22 -0.35 -9.98
CA CYS A 106 -30.21 -1.35 -10.32
C CYS A 106 -28.79 -0.79 -10.23
N LYS A 107 -28.59 0.49 -10.54
CA LYS A 107 -27.28 1.15 -10.40
C LYS A 107 -26.92 1.45 -8.94
N PHE A 108 -27.90 1.81 -8.12
CA PHE A 108 -27.69 2.27 -6.73
C PHE A 108 -28.44 1.44 -5.66
N PRO A 109 -28.21 0.12 -5.58
CA PRO A 109 -28.91 -0.73 -4.63
C PRO A 109 -28.54 -0.47 -3.16
N ARG A 110 -27.33 0.02 -2.86
CA ARG A 110 -26.93 0.38 -1.48
C ARG A 110 -27.68 1.64 -1.02
N ARG A 111 -27.78 2.66 -1.87
CA ARG A 111 -28.57 3.88 -1.61
C ARG A 111 -30.04 3.54 -1.46
N LEU A 112 -30.58 2.69 -2.34
CA LEU A 112 -31.96 2.23 -2.28
C LEU A 112 -32.25 1.53 -0.95
N LYS A 113 -31.41 0.55 -0.57
CA LYS A 113 -31.55 -0.18 0.70
C LYS A 113 -31.58 0.79 1.90
N TRP A 114 -30.67 1.75 1.93
CA TRP A 114 -30.54 2.72 3.02
C TRP A 114 -31.70 3.71 3.09
N LEU A 115 -32.09 4.29 1.95
CA LEU A 115 -33.19 5.25 1.90
C LEU A 115 -34.51 4.58 2.29
N LYS A 116 -34.76 3.34 1.84
CA LYS A 116 -35.94 2.57 2.25
C LYS A 116 -36.01 2.37 3.76
N SER A 117 -34.89 2.07 4.43
CA SER A 117 -34.89 1.86 5.89
C SER A 117 -35.26 3.12 6.71
N TYR A 118 -35.13 4.32 6.13
CA TYR A 118 -35.52 5.57 6.79
C TYR A 118 -36.84 6.16 6.28
N LEU A 119 -37.14 5.97 5.00
CA LEU A 119 -38.21 6.69 4.31
C LEU A 119 -39.49 5.87 4.16
N ASP A 120 -39.42 4.55 3.95
CA ASP A 120 -40.63 3.74 3.79
C ASP A 120 -41.50 3.83 5.05
N ASP A 121 -42.82 3.98 4.86
CA ASP A 121 -43.82 3.97 5.92
C ASP A 121 -45.18 3.49 5.40
N ASP A 122 -46.20 3.52 6.26
CA ASP A 122 -47.55 3.06 5.93
C ASP A 122 -48.22 3.87 4.79
N LYS A 123 -47.73 5.08 4.50
CA LYS A 123 -48.33 5.97 3.49
C LYS A 123 -47.80 5.69 2.10
N TYR A 124 -46.47 5.59 1.97
CA TYR A 124 -45.80 5.35 0.70
C TYR A 124 -44.60 4.41 0.90
N THR A 125 -44.24 3.70 -0.17
CA THR A 125 -43.01 2.91 -0.24
C THR A 125 -42.25 3.26 -1.51
N ILE A 126 -40.92 3.27 -1.44
CA ILE A 126 -40.09 3.45 -2.64
C ILE A 126 -40.25 2.21 -3.53
N PRO A 127 -40.55 2.38 -4.84
CA PRO A 127 -40.67 1.28 -5.79
C PRO A 127 -39.46 0.35 -5.80
N ILE A 128 -39.68 -0.90 -6.23
CA ILE A 128 -38.62 -1.87 -6.41
C ILE A 128 -38.73 -2.41 -7.83
N THR A 129 -37.63 -2.36 -8.56
CA THR A 129 -37.49 -2.95 -9.90
C THR A 129 -36.66 -4.22 -9.81
N LYS A 130 -36.95 -5.22 -10.65
CA LYS A 130 -36.13 -6.43 -10.74
C LYS A 130 -34.82 -6.14 -11.48
N CYS A 131 -33.69 -6.41 -10.84
CA CYS A 131 -32.36 -6.12 -11.37
C CYS A 131 -31.61 -7.40 -11.70
N SER A 132 -31.86 -7.96 -12.89
CA SER A 132 -31.32 -9.28 -13.26
C SER A 132 -29.78 -9.32 -13.32
N ASN A 133 -29.12 -8.21 -13.69
CA ASN A 133 -27.65 -8.17 -13.71
C ASN A 133 -27.07 -8.12 -12.28
N LEU A 134 -27.68 -7.32 -11.39
CA LEU A 134 -27.30 -7.25 -9.99
C LEU A 134 -27.50 -8.61 -9.29
N GLU A 135 -28.64 -9.26 -9.51
CA GLU A 135 -28.94 -10.59 -8.95
C GLU A 135 -27.86 -11.61 -9.35
N LYS A 136 -27.54 -11.71 -10.65
CA LYS A 136 -26.47 -12.60 -11.15
C LYS A 136 -25.10 -12.26 -10.57
N TRP A 137 -24.79 -10.98 -10.43
CA TRP A 137 -23.51 -10.54 -9.86
C TRP A 137 -23.42 -10.89 -8.38
N LEU A 138 -24.48 -10.69 -7.60
CA LEU A 138 -24.53 -11.09 -6.19
C LEU A 138 -24.43 -12.60 -6.00
N GLU A 139 -25.04 -13.39 -6.89
CA GLU A 139 -24.89 -14.85 -6.93
C GLU A 139 -23.45 -15.28 -7.24
N PHE A 140 -22.77 -14.58 -8.16
CA PHE A 140 -21.36 -14.83 -8.46
C PHE A 140 -20.44 -14.47 -7.28
N VAL A 141 -20.64 -13.31 -6.66
CA VAL A 141 -19.82 -12.85 -5.53
C VAL A 141 -20.07 -13.71 -4.30
N ASN A 142 -21.31 -14.12 -4.03
CA ASN A 142 -21.77 -14.96 -2.91
C ASN A 142 -21.03 -14.68 -1.58
N PRO A 143 -21.15 -13.46 -1.02
CA PRO A 143 -20.27 -13.01 0.04
C PRO A 143 -20.64 -13.60 1.43
N ASN A 144 -19.81 -14.51 1.94
CA ASN A 144 -19.97 -15.14 3.27
C ASN A 144 -19.00 -14.60 4.34
N GLY A 145 -17.95 -13.91 3.92
CA GLY A 145 -16.92 -13.34 4.80
C GLY A 145 -16.07 -12.30 4.06
N ALA A 146 -15.28 -11.53 4.81
CA ALA A 146 -14.31 -10.60 4.24
C ALA A 146 -12.96 -10.75 4.96
N VAL A 147 -11.88 -10.63 4.21
CA VAL A 147 -10.50 -10.71 4.71
C VAL A 147 -9.74 -9.53 4.15
N LEU A 148 -9.14 -8.73 5.03
CA LEU A 148 -8.20 -7.68 4.65
C LEU A 148 -6.82 -8.29 4.50
N ILE A 149 -6.19 -8.08 3.35
CA ILE A 149 -4.90 -8.67 3.03
C ILE A 149 -3.87 -7.55 2.85
N PHE A 150 -2.74 -7.66 3.55
CA PHE A 150 -1.59 -6.81 3.39
C PHE A 150 -0.45 -7.59 2.73
N SER A 151 0.06 -7.05 1.63
CA SER A 151 1.25 -7.55 0.94
C SER A 151 2.46 -6.72 1.36
N SER A 152 3.50 -7.39 1.87
CA SER A 152 4.72 -6.75 2.40
C SER A 152 5.44 -5.86 1.39
N PHE A 153 6.37 -5.02 1.81
CA PHE A 153 7.11 -4.11 0.93
C PHE A 153 7.95 -4.87 -0.13
N TYR A 154 8.05 -4.32 -1.35
CA TYR A 154 8.97 -4.82 -2.38
C TYR A 154 9.77 -3.68 -3.01
N ILE A 155 10.95 -3.39 -2.43
CA ILE A 155 11.75 -2.19 -2.73
C ILE A 155 12.29 -2.19 -4.17
N ASN A 156 12.50 -3.37 -4.74
CA ASN A 156 13.06 -3.50 -6.09
C ASN A 156 12.05 -3.17 -7.21
N ASN A 157 10.79 -2.86 -6.87
CA ASN A 157 9.78 -2.41 -7.82
C ASN A 157 9.10 -1.12 -7.31
N PRO A 158 9.23 0.03 -8.00
CA PRO A 158 8.63 1.29 -7.59
C PRO A 158 7.12 1.22 -7.34
N SER A 159 6.36 0.43 -8.12
CA SER A 159 4.90 0.31 -7.95
C SER A 159 4.47 -0.47 -6.71
N SER A 160 5.39 -1.23 -6.10
CA SER A 160 5.13 -2.18 -5.00
C SER A 160 5.96 -1.87 -3.74
N MET A 161 6.75 -0.80 -3.77
CA MET A 161 7.72 -0.42 -2.73
C MET A 161 7.06 -0.11 -1.38
N PHE A 162 5.84 0.45 -1.37
CA PHE A 162 5.15 0.88 -0.15
C PHE A 162 4.27 -0.19 0.51
N GLY A 163 4.31 -1.43 0.01
CA GLY A 163 3.32 -2.42 0.37
C GLY A 163 2.03 -2.24 -0.42
N HIS A 164 1.06 -3.13 -0.24
CA HIS A 164 -0.24 -3.04 -0.90
C HIS A 164 -1.32 -3.66 -0.02
N THR A 165 -2.52 -3.10 0.00
CA THR A 165 -3.69 -3.74 0.61
C THR A 165 -4.74 -4.07 -0.42
N PHE A 166 -5.47 -5.16 -0.18
CA PHE A 166 -6.60 -5.59 -0.99
C PHE A 166 -7.56 -6.41 -0.11
N LEU A 167 -8.80 -6.59 -0.58
CA LEU A 167 -9.81 -7.35 0.15
C LEU A 167 -10.05 -8.70 -0.55
N ARG A 168 -10.38 -9.72 0.23
CA ARG A 168 -10.88 -11.01 -0.27
C ARG A 168 -12.28 -11.24 0.29
N ILE A 169 -13.22 -11.55 -0.58
CA ILE A 169 -14.57 -11.99 -0.24
C ILE A 169 -14.56 -13.51 -0.17
N VAL A 170 -14.86 -14.05 1.00
CA VAL A 170 -14.96 -15.49 1.23
C VAL A 170 -16.27 -15.97 0.60
N ASN A 171 -16.16 -16.77 -0.46
CA ASN A 171 -17.32 -17.30 -1.18
C ASN A 171 -17.20 -18.79 -1.53
N SER A 172 -16.06 -19.41 -1.20
CA SER A 172 -15.76 -20.81 -1.46
C SER A 172 -15.05 -21.47 -0.25
N ASN A 173 -14.84 -22.78 -0.33
CA ASN A 173 -14.08 -23.52 0.70
C ASN A 173 -12.56 -23.47 0.47
N ASP A 174 -12.12 -23.11 -0.74
CA ASP A 174 -10.70 -22.96 -1.08
C ASP A 174 -10.38 -21.46 -1.21
N PRO A 175 -9.56 -20.89 -0.30
CA PRO A 175 -9.19 -19.48 -0.36
C PRO A 175 -8.73 -19.02 -1.74
N LEU A 176 -8.04 -19.86 -2.52
CA LEU A 176 -7.48 -19.49 -3.83
C LEU A 176 -8.54 -19.25 -4.91
N THR A 177 -9.76 -19.77 -4.73
CA THR A 177 -10.89 -19.57 -5.64
C THR A 177 -11.83 -18.45 -5.20
N ASP A 178 -11.59 -17.85 -4.03
CA ASP A 178 -12.34 -16.70 -3.56
C ASP A 178 -12.17 -15.47 -4.46
N SER A 179 -13.08 -14.50 -4.33
CA SER A 179 -13.01 -13.25 -5.08
C SER A 179 -12.14 -12.22 -4.37
N GLY A 180 -11.08 -11.75 -5.03
CA GLY A 180 -10.27 -10.61 -4.61
C GLY A 180 -10.81 -9.29 -5.17
N ILE A 181 -10.93 -8.29 -4.30
CA ILE A 181 -11.26 -6.90 -4.63
C ILE A 181 -9.96 -6.10 -4.56
N ASN A 182 -9.56 -5.55 -5.68
CA ASN A 182 -8.35 -4.75 -5.80
C ASN A 182 -8.68 -3.39 -6.42
N PHE A 183 -8.15 -2.32 -5.84
CA PHE A 183 -8.16 -0.99 -6.46
C PHE A 183 -6.75 -0.66 -6.93
N ALA A 184 -6.58 -0.34 -8.21
CA ALA A 184 -5.28 -0.03 -8.78
C ALA A 184 -5.41 1.05 -9.85
N ALA A 185 -4.30 1.77 -10.06
CA ALA A 185 -4.13 2.63 -11.22
C ALA A 185 -4.14 1.78 -12.49
N ASN A 186 -4.77 2.30 -13.55
CA ASN A 186 -4.67 1.76 -14.90
C ASN A 186 -3.63 2.59 -15.68
N PRO A 187 -2.35 2.18 -15.71
CA PRO A 187 -1.32 2.97 -16.35
C PRO A 187 -1.50 2.98 -17.87
N ASP A 188 -1.47 4.17 -18.44
CA ASP A 188 -1.55 4.41 -19.89
C ASP A 188 -0.17 4.69 -20.51
N THR A 189 0.90 4.46 -19.76
CA THR A 189 2.28 4.75 -20.16
C THR A 189 3.28 3.76 -19.55
N GLU A 190 4.26 3.36 -20.35
CA GLU A 190 5.42 2.55 -19.91
C GLU A 190 6.64 3.44 -19.55
N ASN A 191 6.59 4.75 -19.84
CA ASN A 191 7.70 5.65 -19.56
C ASN A 191 7.75 5.98 -18.06
N MET A 192 8.85 5.62 -17.39
CA MET A 192 9.04 5.77 -15.95
C MET A 192 8.87 7.22 -15.45
N ILE A 193 9.33 8.23 -16.19
CA ILE A 193 9.22 9.65 -15.78
C ILE A 193 7.76 10.09 -15.82
N PHE A 194 7.06 9.79 -16.93
CA PHE A 194 5.62 10.11 -17.04
C PHE A 194 4.80 9.31 -16.05
N TYR A 195 5.16 8.05 -15.80
CA TYR A 195 4.51 7.19 -14.83
C TYR A 195 4.61 7.78 -13.41
N THR A 196 5.82 8.14 -12.98
CA THR A 196 6.03 8.79 -11.68
C THR A 196 5.32 10.14 -11.59
N PHE A 197 5.40 10.97 -12.63
CA PHE A 197 4.71 12.27 -12.65
C PHE A 197 3.19 12.12 -12.52
N LYS A 198 2.57 11.24 -13.32
CA LYS A 198 1.13 11.00 -13.26
C LYS A 198 0.69 10.43 -11.92
N GLY A 199 1.46 9.50 -11.34
CA GLY A 199 1.18 8.93 -10.02
C GLY A 199 1.25 9.95 -8.87
N LEU A 200 2.17 10.91 -8.95
CA LEU A 200 2.27 12.00 -7.97
C LEU A 200 1.22 13.10 -8.16
N THR A 201 0.68 13.26 -9.37
CA THR A 201 -0.27 14.33 -9.72
C THR A 201 -1.72 13.88 -9.84
N GLY A 202 -2.03 12.60 -9.63
CA GLY A 202 -3.39 12.07 -9.68
C GLY A 202 -3.92 11.77 -11.08
N LEU A 203 -3.06 11.84 -12.11
CA LEU A 203 -3.48 11.74 -13.51
C LEU A 203 -3.71 10.29 -13.99
N PHE A 204 -3.63 9.31 -13.09
CA PHE A 204 -4.01 7.94 -13.40
C PHE A 204 -5.46 7.69 -13.04
N GLU A 205 -6.17 6.98 -13.93
CA GLU A 205 -7.49 6.49 -13.60
C GLU A 205 -7.38 5.26 -12.70
N GLY A 206 -7.90 5.36 -11.48
CA GLY A 206 -8.08 4.25 -10.56
C GLY A 206 -9.43 3.57 -10.75
N LYS A 207 -9.46 2.24 -10.71
CA LYS A 207 -10.69 1.44 -10.80
C LYS A 207 -10.66 0.25 -9.85
N PHE A 208 -11.84 -0.17 -9.41
CA PHE A 208 -12.01 -1.45 -8.76
C PHE A 208 -11.93 -2.58 -9.78
N SER A 209 -11.36 -3.70 -9.34
CA SER A 209 -11.25 -4.94 -10.10
C SER A 209 -11.63 -6.10 -9.20
N LEU A 210 -12.45 -7.00 -9.73
CA LEU A 210 -12.85 -8.24 -9.08
C LEU A 210 -12.19 -9.40 -9.83
N LEU A 211 -11.24 -10.07 -9.18
CA LEU A 211 -10.39 -11.10 -9.78
C LEU A 211 -10.28 -12.29 -8.83
N PRO A 212 -10.07 -13.54 -9.30
CA PRO A 212 -9.77 -14.65 -8.41
C PRO A 212 -8.57 -14.36 -7.51
N TYR A 213 -8.68 -14.69 -6.22
CA TYR A 213 -7.62 -14.42 -5.23
C TYR A 213 -6.29 -15.05 -5.63
N SER A 214 -6.33 -16.24 -6.25
CA SER A 214 -5.15 -16.91 -6.82
C SER A 214 -4.32 -16.00 -7.72
N ILE A 215 -4.93 -15.13 -8.54
CA ILE A 215 -4.18 -14.20 -9.42
C ILE A 215 -3.30 -13.26 -8.57
N LYS A 216 -3.84 -12.71 -7.48
CA LYS A 216 -3.07 -11.83 -6.58
C LYS A 216 -2.04 -12.58 -5.75
N VAL A 217 -2.29 -13.84 -5.41
CA VAL A 217 -1.25 -14.71 -4.82
C VAL A 217 -0.11 -14.95 -5.82
N GLN A 218 -0.42 -15.21 -7.08
CA GLN A 218 0.59 -15.41 -8.12
C GLN A 218 1.42 -14.14 -8.35
N GLU A 219 0.78 -12.98 -8.44
CA GLU A 219 1.43 -11.68 -8.61
C GLU A 219 2.32 -11.34 -7.40
N TYR A 220 1.73 -11.23 -6.20
CA TYR A 220 2.45 -10.71 -5.04
C TYR A 220 3.33 -11.75 -4.34
N ASN A 221 2.80 -12.95 -4.06
CA ASN A 221 3.51 -13.91 -3.22
C ASN A 221 4.56 -14.73 -3.99
N ASN A 222 4.27 -15.05 -5.25
CA ASN A 222 5.13 -15.90 -6.06
C ASN A 222 6.07 -15.08 -6.95
N SER A 223 5.54 -14.22 -7.83
CA SER A 223 6.34 -13.40 -8.74
C SER A 223 7.14 -12.31 -8.01
N GLU A 224 6.49 -11.49 -7.18
CA GLU A 224 7.19 -10.43 -6.42
C GLU A 224 7.86 -10.93 -5.14
N SER A 225 7.67 -12.21 -4.76
CA SER A 225 8.21 -12.80 -3.53
C SER A 225 7.87 -12.01 -2.25
N ARG A 226 6.60 -11.61 -2.12
CA ARG A 226 6.11 -10.83 -0.97
C ARG A 226 5.36 -11.70 0.03
N ASP A 227 5.52 -11.39 1.31
CA ASP A 227 4.73 -12.04 2.35
C ASP A 227 3.31 -11.47 2.33
N LEU A 228 2.30 -12.33 2.52
CA LEU A 228 0.92 -11.90 2.69
C LEU A 228 0.47 -12.13 4.12
N TRP A 229 -0.12 -11.10 4.70
CA TRP A 229 -0.78 -11.13 6.00
C TRP A 229 -2.29 -10.99 5.78
N GLU A 230 -3.05 -11.99 6.18
CA GLU A 230 -4.49 -12.09 5.96
C GLU A 230 -5.23 -11.91 7.30
N TYR A 231 -6.07 -10.88 7.40
CA TYR A 231 -6.83 -10.51 8.59
C TYR A 231 -8.30 -10.78 8.34
N GLU A 232 -8.82 -11.88 8.90
CA GLU A 232 -10.22 -12.25 8.78
C GLU A 232 -11.08 -11.28 9.59
N LEU A 233 -12.02 -10.59 8.91
CA LEU A 233 -12.86 -9.58 9.53
C LEU A 233 -14.12 -10.21 10.12
N ASN A 234 -14.46 -9.83 11.34
CA ASN A 234 -15.64 -10.23 12.07
C ASN A 234 -16.86 -9.36 11.68
N LEU A 235 -17.23 -9.42 10.40
CA LEU A 235 -18.38 -8.70 9.87
C LEU A 235 -19.63 -9.59 9.84
N SER A 236 -20.79 -9.01 10.15
CA SER A 236 -22.07 -9.67 9.96
C SER A 236 -22.40 -9.83 8.47
N LYS A 237 -23.28 -10.78 8.13
CA LYS A 237 -23.76 -10.96 6.76
C LYS A 237 -24.36 -9.67 6.18
N GLU A 238 -25.03 -8.88 7.00
CA GLU A 238 -25.56 -7.58 6.58
C GLU A 238 -24.47 -6.57 6.28
N GLN A 239 -23.44 -6.47 7.12
CA GLN A 239 -22.33 -5.53 6.91
C GLN A 239 -21.55 -5.87 5.64
N ILE A 240 -21.29 -7.16 5.40
CA ILE A 240 -20.64 -7.63 4.17
C ILE A 240 -21.51 -7.29 2.96
N MET A 241 -22.82 -7.54 3.04
CA MET A 241 -23.75 -7.18 1.96
C MET A 241 -23.76 -5.68 1.69
N ASN A 242 -23.76 -4.82 2.72
CA ASN A 242 -23.67 -3.37 2.56
C ASN A 242 -22.40 -2.98 1.80
N MET A 243 -21.25 -3.54 2.16
CA MET A 243 -19.98 -3.30 1.48
C MET A 243 -20.01 -3.73 0.01
N VAL A 244 -20.54 -4.93 -0.27
CA VAL A 244 -20.65 -5.48 -1.63
C VAL A 244 -21.61 -4.67 -2.49
N LEU A 245 -22.74 -4.21 -1.94
CA LEU A 245 -23.64 -3.31 -2.67
C LEU A 245 -22.97 -1.96 -2.97
N SER A 246 -22.19 -1.39 -2.04
CA SER A 246 -21.41 -0.17 -2.31
C SER A 246 -20.37 -0.40 -3.41
N LEU A 247 -19.70 -1.57 -3.40
CA LEU A 247 -18.75 -1.96 -4.44
C LEU A 247 -19.41 -2.00 -5.82
N TRP A 248 -20.65 -2.49 -5.90
CA TRP A 248 -21.41 -2.46 -7.14
C TRP A 248 -21.69 -1.03 -7.64
N GLU A 249 -22.11 -0.12 -6.75
CA GLU A 249 -22.39 1.27 -7.15
C GLU A 249 -21.16 2.00 -7.69
N VAL A 250 -20.00 1.77 -7.08
CA VAL A 250 -18.74 2.44 -7.45
C VAL A 250 -17.96 1.70 -8.53
N GLY A 251 -18.21 0.41 -8.75
CA GLY A 251 -17.30 -0.52 -9.44
C GLY A 251 -16.87 -0.11 -10.85
N ASP A 252 -17.81 0.39 -11.67
CA ASP A 252 -17.53 0.83 -13.05
C ASP A 252 -17.05 2.29 -13.15
N ASN A 253 -17.08 3.02 -12.03
CA ASN A 253 -16.71 4.43 -11.99
C ASN A 253 -15.20 4.61 -11.78
N ARG A 254 -14.65 5.63 -12.43
CA ARG A 254 -13.26 6.05 -12.22
C ARG A 254 -13.13 6.92 -10.96
N ILE A 255 -11.99 6.79 -10.29
CA ILE A 255 -11.55 7.63 -9.18
C ILE A 255 -10.12 8.04 -9.53
N ASP A 256 -9.79 9.33 -9.43
CA ASP A 256 -8.44 9.83 -9.68
C ASP A 256 -7.46 9.18 -8.67
N TYR A 257 -6.35 8.61 -9.17
CA TYR A 257 -5.42 7.81 -8.36
C TYR A 257 -4.17 8.62 -8.02
N PHE A 258 -3.99 8.93 -6.74
CA PHE A 258 -2.82 9.63 -6.21
C PHE A 258 -2.00 8.69 -5.34
N TYR A 259 -0.67 8.67 -5.50
CA TYR A 259 0.20 7.76 -4.74
C TYR A 259 0.25 8.08 -3.24
N ILE A 260 0.12 9.36 -2.89
CA ILE A 260 0.33 9.87 -1.54
C ILE A 260 -0.94 9.74 -0.68
N ASP A 261 -2.12 10.06 -1.22
CA ASP A 261 -3.39 10.09 -0.47
C ASP A 261 -4.43 9.11 -1.05
N GLU A 262 -4.98 9.35 -2.25
CA GLU A 262 -6.02 8.51 -2.90
C GLU A 262 -5.44 7.26 -3.57
N ASN A 263 -4.67 6.50 -2.81
CA ASN A 263 -4.12 5.24 -3.26
C ASN A 263 -5.08 4.07 -2.97
N CYS A 264 -4.66 2.88 -3.41
CA CYS A 264 -5.35 1.61 -3.19
C CYS A 264 -5.84 1.41 -1.76
N SER A 265 -4.99 1.66 -0.77
CA SER A 265 -5.30 1.39 0.63
C SER A 265 -6.37 2.34 1.15
N TYR A 266 -6.34 3.61 0.75
CA TYR A 266 -7.35 4.58 1.13
C TYR A 266 -8.75 4.23 0.61
N ILE A 267 -8.84 3.93 -0.69
CA ILE A 267 -10.11 3.62 -1.35
C ILE A 267 -10.73 2.33 -0.80
N LEU A 268 -9.91 1.36 -0.41
CA LEU A 268 -10.38 0.16 0.28
C LEU A 268 -10.88 0.44 1.70
N LEU A 269 -10.27 1.35 2.45
CA LEU A 269 -10.83 1.81 3.73
C LEU A 269 -12.16 2.52 3.54
N ALA A 270 -12.27 3.39 2.53
CA ALA A 270 -13.54 4.06 2.21
C ALA A 270 -14.64 3.05 1.86
N LEU A 271 -14.30 1.99 1.10
CA LEU A 271 -15.23 0.90 0.82
C LEU A 271 -15.62 0.14 2.10
N LEU A 272 -14.65 -0.19 2.96
CA LEU A 272 -14.90 -0.88 4.22
C LEU A 272 -15.77 -0.03 5.17
N ASP A 273 -15.59 1.28 5.20
CA ASP A 273 -16.42 2.21 5.97
C ASP A 273 -17.91 2.13 5.58
N THR A 274 -18.23 1.70 4.35
CA THR A 274 -19.63 1.52 3.93
C THR A 274 -20.31 0.27 4.51
N ALA A 275 -19.52 -0.66 5.08
CA ALA A 275 -20.01 -1.91 5.65
C ALA A 275 -20.82 -1.68 6.94
N ASN A 276 -20.36 -0.77 7.78
CA ASN A 276 -20.95 -0.45 9.08
C ASN A 276 -20.92 1.07 9.33
N ASP A 277 -22.05 1.60 9.80
CA ASP A 277 -22.24 3.01 10.10
C ASP A 277 -21.28 3.54 11.19
N ASP A 278 -20.77 2.67 12.06
CA ASP A 278 -19.79 3.03 13.09
C ASP A 278 -18.33 3.10 12.57
N PHE A 279 -18.04 2.56 11.40
CA PHE A 279 -16.69 2.56 10.84
C PHE A 279 -16.32 3.92 10.27
N ASN A 280 -15.15 4.43 10.63
CA ASN A 280 -14.66 5.73 10.16
C ASN A 280 -13.14 5.66 9.94
N PHE A 281 -12.68 4.58 9.31
CA PHE A 281 -11.27 4.28 9.09
C PHE A 281 -10.61 5.29 8.17
N ALA A 282 -11.23 5.61 7.03
CA ALA A 282 -10.66 6.54 6.05
C ALA A 282 -10.47 7.95 6.62
N LYS A 283 -11.31 8.36 7.59
CA LYS A 283 -11.23 9.67 8.25
C LYS A 283 -9.92 9.89 9.03
N ASN A 284 -9.20 8.83 9.39
CA ASN A 284 -7.91 8.96 10.07
C ASN A 284 -6.80 9.49 9.16
N PHE A 285 -7.02 9.48 7.83
CA PHE A 285 -6.02 9.87 6.85
C PHE A 285 -6.48 11.10 6.06
N TRP A 286 -5.76 12.20 6.21
CA TRP A 286 -6.17 13.50 5.68
C TRP A 286 -5.07 14.25 4.92
N ILE A 287 -3.83 13.76 4.96
CA ILE A 287 -2.69 14.31 4.21
C ILE A 287 -2.02 13.24 3.33
N TRP A 288 -1.75 12.05 3.89
CA TRP A 288 -1.15 10.92 3.19
C TRP A 288 -1.66 9.59 3.76
N VAL A 289 -1.44 8.50 3.04
CA VAL A 289 -1.90 7.15 3.39
C VAL A 289 -0.79 6.15 3.12
N ASN A 290 -0.23 5.53 4.15
CA ASN A 290 0.64 4.36 3.96
C ASN A 290 -0.18 3.06 4.10
N PRO A 291 0.03 2.06 3.22
CA PRO A 291 -0.70 0.79 3.29
C PRO A 291 -0.65 0.09 4.65
N SER A 292 0.52 0.10 5.31
CA SER A 292 0.67 -0.48 6.66
C SER A 292 -0.11 0.27 7.74
N ASP A 293 -0.26 1.60 7.60
CA ASP A 293 -1.08 2.41 8.51
C ASP A 293 -2.57 2.05 8.39
N THR A 294 -3.06 1.79 7.18
CA THR A 294 -4.47 1.41 6.97
C THR A 294 -4.83 0.10 7.68
N LEU A 295 -3.92 -0.87 7.62
CA LEU A 295 -4.04 -2.12 8.36
C LEU A 295 -4.07 -1.87 9.87
N ARG A 296 -3.20 -0.99 10.40
CA ARG A 296 -3.15 -0.65 11.84
C ARG A 296 -4.44 -0.03 12.34
N VAL A 297 -5.06 0.84 11.56
CA VAL A 297 -6.34 1.47 11.88
C VAL A 297 -7.46 0.42 11.98
N VAL A 298 -7.53 -0.52 11.02
CA VAL A 298 -8.52 -1.60 11.04
C VAL A 298 -8.25 -2.57 12.20
N TYR A 299 -7.00 -2.95 12.41
CA TYR A 299 -6.59 -3.87 13.48
C TYR A 299 -6.88 -3.32 14.88
N SER A 300 -6.74 -2.00 15.06
CA SER A 300 -7.00 -1.31 16.33
C SER A 300 -8.49 -1.19 16.65
N TYR A 301 -9.39 -1.50 15.72
CA TYR A 301 -10.83 -1.49 15.98
C TYR A 301 -11.24 -2.69 16.84
N PRO A 302 -11.89 -2.47 18.00
CA PRO A 302 -12.20 -3.55 18.93
C PRO A 302 -13.02 -4.68 18.30
N ASN A 303 -12.58 -5.92 18.49
CA ASN A 303 -13.28 -7.16 18.08
C ASN A 303 -13.56 -7.28 16.56
N LEU A 304 -12.91 -6.48 15.71
CA LEU A 304 -13.08 -6.56 14.26
C LEU A 304 -12.23 -7.66 13.62
N ILE A 305 -11.06 -7.98 14.18
CA ILE A 305 -10.20 -9.04 13.64
C ILE A 305 -10.52 -10.36 14.35
N LYS A 306 -10.94 -11.36 13.58
CA LYS A 306 -11.24 -12.71 14.08
C LYS A 306 -10.00 -13.60 14.10
N ASN A 307 -9.19 -13.56 13.04
CA ASN A 307 -7.99 -14.37 12.91
C ASN A 307 -6.94 -13.68 12.02
N VAL A 308 -5.67 -14.01 12.20
CA VAL A 308 -4.55 -13.55 11.38
C VAL A 308 -3.81 -14.75 10.82
N THR A 309 -3.70 -14.83 9.49
CA THR A 309 -3.00 -15.90 8.78
C THR A 309 -1.82 -15.34 7.99
N PHE A 310 -0.67 -16.02 8.08
CA PHE A 310 0.54 -15.64 7.35
C PHE A 310 0.79 -16.59 6.18
N ARG A 311 1.05 -16.02 5.00
CA ARG A 311 1.50 -16.74 3.82
C ARG A 311 2.92 -16.31 3.46
N PRO A 312 3.93 -17.19 3.59
CA PRO A 312 5.32 -16.86 3.33
C PRO A 312 5.56 -16.64 1.84
N SER A 313 6.37 -15.64 1.52
CA SER A 313 6.97 -15.38 0.20
C SER A 313 7.68 -16.60 -0.39
N SER A 314 7.83 -16.63 -1.71
CA SER A 314 8.65 -17.65 -2.40
C SER A 314 10.08 -17.69 -1.84
N GLU A 315 10.70 -16.54 -1.52
CA GLU A 315 11.99 -16.51 -0.83
C GLU A 315 11.94 -17.22 0.53
N LYS A 316 11.02 -16.86 1.43
CA LYS A 316 10.95 -17.47 2.77
C LYS A 316 10.70 -18.98 2.69
N ARG A 317 9.86 -19.44 1.75
CA ARG A 317 9.66 -20.88 1.50
C ARG A 317 10.94 -21.57 1.05
N PHE A 318 11.63 -21.01 0.06
CA PHE A 318 12.92 -21.53 -0.39
C PHE A 318 13.94 -21.59 0.75
N ARG A 319 14.13 -20.49 1.49
CA ARG A 319 15.06 -20.37 2.62
C ARG A 319 14.79 -21.44 3.67
N TYR A 320 13.53 -21.62 4.05
CA TYR A 320 13.14 -22.63 5.02
C TYR A 320 13.48 -24.04 4.54
N ARG A 321 13.13 -24.38 3.28
CA ARG A 321 13.46 -25.71 2.72
C ARG A 321 14.96 -25.95 2.65
N TYR A 322 15.74 -24.95 2.25
CA TYR A 322 17.19 -25.04 2.18
C TYR A 322 17.83 -25.20 3.57
N ALA A 323 17.27 -24.54 4.60
CA ALA A 323 17.73 -24.67 5.98
C ALA A 323 17.51 -26.09 6.55
N LEU A 324 16.50 -26.82 6.08
CA LEU A 324 16.23 -28.21 6.46
C LEU A 324 17.18 -29.24 5.84
N LEU A 325 18.02 -28.82 4.88
CA LEU A 325 18.99 -29.70 4.23
C LEU A 325 20.25 -29.86 5.09
N ASP A 326 20.72 -31.08 5.23
CA ASP A 326 22.04 -31.36 5.80
C ASP A 326 23.19 -31.00 4.84
N ASN A 327 24.44 -31.21 5.25
CA ASN A 327 25.60 -30.83 4.45
C ASN A 327 25.74 -31.62 3.15
N ASP A 328 25.35 -32.89 3.11
CA ASP A 328 25.43 -33.71 1.91
C ASP A 328 24.26 -33.44 0.97
N GLU A 329 23.07 -33.18 1.53
CA GLU A 329 21.90 -32.67 0.82
C GLU A 329 22.17 -31.30 0.19
N LYS A 330 22.89 -30.39 0.87
CA LYS A 330 23.32 -29.09 0.31
C LYS A 330 24.32 -29.23 -0.83
N LYS A 331 25.27 -30.17 -0.74
CA LYS A 331 26.16 -30.50 -1.87
C LYS A 331 25.37 -31.06 -3.05
N LEU A 332 24.40 -31.93 -2.78
CA LEU A 332 23.52 -32.48 -3.81
C LEU A 332 22.70 -31.37 -4.48
N PHE A 333 22.07 -30.48 -3.69
CA PHE A 333 21.37 -29.29 -4.17
C PHE A 333 22.25 -28.47 -5.13
N ALA A 334 23.48 -28.15 -4.74
CA ALA A 334 24.41 -27.41 -5.59
C ALA A 334 24.75 -28.17 -6.88
N SER A 335 24.98 -29.49 -6.80
CA SER A 335 25.28 -30.32 -7.98
C SER A 335 24.12 -30.43 -8.96
N ILE A 336 22.87 -30.42 -8.46
CA ILE A 336 21.66 -30.42 -9.30
C ILE A 336 21.53 -29.06 -10.00
N LEU A 337 21.71 -27.95 -9.28
CA LEU A 337 21.64 -26.61 -9.87
C LEU A 337 22.73 -26.37 -10.94
N ASP A 338 23.92 -26.91 -10.73
CA ASP A 338 25.00 -26.90 -11.71
C ASP A 338 24.79 -27.88 -12.89
N GLN A 339 23.68 -28.64 -12.89
CA GLN A 339 23.37 -29.68 -13.87
C GLN A 339 24.46 -30.77 -13.99
N LYS A 340 25.20 -31.01 -12.91
CA LYS A 340 26.29 -32.00 -12.85
C LYS A 340 25.81 -33.42 -12.48
N LYS A 341 24.56 -33.57 -12.06
CA LYS A 341 23.94 -34.87 -11.75
C LYS A 341 22.60 -35.00 -12.47
N ASP A 342 22.36 -36.19 -13.01
CA ASP A 342 21.06 -36.54 -13.56
C ASP A 342 20.09 -36.90 -12.41
N PHE A 343 18.80 -36.69 -12.65
CA PHE A 343 17.74 -37.08 -11.74
C PHE A 343 17.60 -38.60 -11.57
N SER A 344 18.11 -39.41 -12.50
CA SER A 344 18.17 -40.88 -12.37
C SER A 344 19.01 -41.31 -11.17
N ASP A 345 20.15 -40.65 -10.94
CA ASP A 345 21.12 -41.00 -9.90
C ASP A 345 20.58 -40.78 -8.48
N LEU A 346 19.52 -39.98 -8.35
CA LEU A 346 18.87 -39.67 -7.08
C LEU A 346 18.19 -40.89 -6.46
N LYS A 347 17.64 -41.79 -7.29
CA LYS A 347 16.92 -42.98 -6.81
C LYS A 347 17.87 -44.06 -6.30
N GLU A 348 19.07 -44.13 -6.88
CA GLU A 348 20.04 -45.17 -6.58
C GLU A 348 20.90 -44.82 -5.36
N ASN A 349 21.24 -43.54 -5.19
CA ASN A 349 22.24 -43.12 -4.21
C ASN A 349 21.67 -42.38 -2.98
N TYR A 350 20.39 -42.02 -2.98
CA TYR A 350 19.77 -41.26 -1.89
C TYR A 350 18.44 -41.86 -1.44
N SER A 351 18.11 -41.67 -0.16
CA SER A 351 16.80 -42.06 0.34
C SER A 351 15.70 -41.22 -0.32
N LYS A 352 14.51 -41.80 -0.50
CA LYS A 352 13.35 -41.07 -1.08
C LYS A 352 13.03 -39.78 -0.33
N ILE A 353 13.20 -39.76 0.99
CA ILE A 353 12.96 -38.58 1.83
C ILE A 353 13.99 -37.49 1.49
N SER A 354 15.27 -37.84 1.48
CA SER A 354 16.36 -36.90 1.19
C SER A 354 16.25 -36.33 -0.23
N ALA A 355 16.02 -37.19 -1.22
CA ALA A 355 15.79 -36.77 -2.59
C ALA A 355 14.57 -35.82 -2.70
N SER A 356 13.48 -36.10 -1.99
CA SER A 356 12.29 -35.22 -1.99
C SER A 356 12.59 -33.84 -1.41
N LYS A 357 13.31 -33.77 -0.27
CA LYS A 357 13.69 -32.49 0.35
C LYS A 357 14.53 -31.64 -0.59
N VAL A 358 15.55 -32.24 -1.21
CA VAL A 358 16.47 -31.53 -2.11
C VAL A 358 15.73 -31.06 -3.35
N LEU A 359 14.92 -31.90 -3.99
CA LEU A 359 14.15 -31.52 -5.17
C LEU A 359 13.11 -30.42 -4.87
N ASP A 360 12.46 -30.46 -3.69
CA ASP A 360 11.58 -29.37 -3.26
C ASP A 360 12.35 -28.06 -3.10
N ALA A 361 13.53 -28.09 -2.48
CA ALA A 361 14.37 -26.91 -2.31
C ALA A 361 14.87 -26.36 -3.64
N VAL A 362 15.27 -27.22 -4.58
CA VAL A 362 15.66 -26.82 -5.94
C VAL A 362 14.47 -26.20 -6.69
N SER A 363 13.26 -26.77 -6.55
CA SER A 363 12.06 -26.22 -7.18
C SER A 363 11.75 -24.80 -6.69
N GLU A 364 11.71 -24.59 -5.37
CA GLU A 364 11.44 -23.26 -4.80
C GLU A 364 12.57 -22.28 -5.13
N TYR A 365 13.83 -22.73 -5.23
CA TYR A 365 14.94 -21.89 -5.68
C TYR A 365 14.70 -21.37 -7.10
N ILE A 366 14.33 -22.24 -8.03
CA ILE A 366 14.05 -21.85 -9.43
C ILE A 366 12.85 -20.92 -9.48
N ASP A 367 11.76 -21.28 -8.79
CA ASP A 367 10.53 -20.49 -8.77
C ASP A 367 10.79 -19.07 -8.23
N TYR A 368 11.59 -18.93 -7.17
CA TYR A 368 12.02 -17.63 -6.66
C TYR A 368 12.96 -16.90 -7.63
N LYS A 369 14.02 -17.55 -8.13
CA LYS A 369 15.05 -16.88 -8.95
C LYS A 369 14.54 -16.39 -10.31
N GLU A 370 13.49 -17.00 -10.82
CA GLU A 370 12.88 -16.64 -12.10
C GLU A 370 11.55 -15.90 -11.95
N ASN A 371 11.15 -15.56 -10.72
CA ASN A 371 9.90 -14.86 -10.40
C ASN A 371 8.67 -15.58 -11.00
N LEU A 372 8.61 -16.91 -10.91
CA LEU A 372 7.57 -17.69 -11.59
C LEU A 372 6.21 -17.57 -10.89
N ALA A 373 5.19 -17.26 -11.67
CA ALA A 373 3.81 -17.16 -11.23
C ALA A 373 3.00 -18.38 -11.71
N GLY A 374 2.75 -19.35 -10.83
CA GLY A 374 1.81 -20.44 -11.06
C GLY A 374 2.31 -21.45 -12.08
N THR A 375 1.67 -21.49 -13.26
CA THR A 375 2.02 -22.42 -14.35
C THR A 375 2.99 -21.82 -15.36
N GLU A 376 3.53 -20.64 -15.10
CA GLU A 376 4.55 -20.04 -15.96
C GLU A 376 5.73 -21.00 -16.18
N GLU A 377 6.17 -21.05 -17.45
CA GLU A 377 7.37 -21.81 -17.79
C GLU A 377 8.61 -21.05 -17.32
N SER A 378 9.59 -21.82 -16.83
CA SER A 378 10.89 -21.28 -16.49
C SER A 378 11.55 -20.68 -17.74
N LYS A 379 12.01 -19.42 -17.64
CA LYS A 379 12.68 -18.69 -18.72
C LYS A 379 14.08 -19.23 -18.98
N LYS A 380 14.84 -19.54 -17.93
CA LYS A 380 16.25 -19.97 -18.05
C LYS A 380 16.38 -21.50 -18.09
N TYR A 381 15.49 -22.22 -17.42
CA TYR A 381 15.57 -23.67 -17.24
C TYR A 381 14.25 -24.41 -17.57
N PRO A 382 13.58 -24.17 -18.72
CA PRO A 382 12.25 -24.75 -18.99
C PRO A 382 12.25 -26.29 -18.98
N LEU A 383 13.15 -26.90 -19.75
CA LEU A 383 13.27 -28.36 -19.82
C LEU A 383 13.76 -28.97 -18.51
N PHE A 384 14.73 -28.33 -17.87
CA PHE A 384 15.30 -28.81 -16.61
C PHE A 384 14.28 -28.75 -15.47
N ARG A 385 13.49 -27.67 -15.35
CA ARG A 385 12.39 -27.58 -14.38
C ARG A 385 11.32 -28.65 -14.64
N LYS A 386 10.98 -28.91 -15.90
CA LYS A 386 10.05 -30.00 -16.23
C LYS A 386 10.58 -31.36 -15.80
N GLN A 387 11.85 -31.66 -16.07
CA GLN A 387 12.52 -32.90 -15.64
C GLN A 387 12.58 -33.01 -14.11
N LEU A 388 12.90 -31.91 -13.43
CA LEU A 388 12.90 -31.80 -11.96
C LEU A 388 11.53 -32.17 -11.38
N LEU A 389 10.45 -31.59 -11.91
CA LEU A 389 9.08 -31.86 -11.46
C LEU A 389 8.66 -33.31 -11.73
N LEU A 390 9.03 -33.87 -12.89
CA LEU A 390 8.80 -35.29 -13.19
C LEU A 390 9.57 -36.22 -12.24
N ALA A 391 10.84 -35.90 -11.97
CA ALA A 391 11.67 -36.63 -11.02
C ALA A 391 11.03 -36.60 -9.62
N ARG A 392 10.62 -35.41 -9.17
CA ARG A 392 9.97 -35.20 -7.88
C ARG A 392 8.65 -35.96 -7.76
N ALA A 393 7.80 -35.92 -8.80
CA ALA A 393 6.55 -36.67 -8.85
C ALA A 393 6.79 -38.18 -8.76
N SER A 394 7.84 -38.69 -9.42
CA SER A 394 8.17 -40.12 -9.46
C SER A 394 8.62 -40.72 -8.13
N ILE A 395 8.98 -39.90 -7.13
CA ILE A 395 9.36 -40.39 -5.79
C ILE A 395 8.15 -40.93 -5.01
N GLY A 396 6.96 -40.37 -5.25
CA GLY A 396 5.71 -40.82 -4.64
C GLY A 396 5.57 -40.49 -3.14
N ILE A 397 6.36 -39.54 -2.61
CA ILE A 397 6.24 -39.04 -1.24
C ILE A 397 5.61 -37.64 -1.26
N VAL A 398 4.59 -37.43 -0.43
CA VAL A 398 4.03 -36.09 -0.15
C VAL A 398 4.88 -35.43 0.92
N SER A 399 5.41 -34.24 0.62
CA SER A 399 6.21 -33.49 1.60
C SER A 399 5.31 -32.93 2.71
N SER A 400 5.85 -32.84 3.92
CA SER A 400 5.18 -32.17 5.02
C SER A 400 4.84 -30.72 4.66
N PRO A 401 3.69 -30.19 5.07
CA PRO A 401 3.36 -28.78 4.91
C PRO A 401 4.43 -27.88 5.56
N LEU A 402 4.75 -26.77 4.93
CA LEU A 402 5.65 -25.77 5.50
C LEU A 402 4.94 -25.07 6.67
N LYS A 403 5.55 -25.15 7.86
CA LYS A 403 5.10 -24.40 9.04
C LYS A 403 6.12 -23.30 9.32
N ILE A 404 5.90 -22.16 8.68
CA ILE A 404 6.72 -20.96 8.85
C ILE A 404 5.91 -19.98 9.68
N GLU A 405 6.22 -19.89 10.96
CA GLU A 405 5.64 -18.91 11.86
C GLU A 405 6.56 -17.68 11.89
N PRO A 406 6.11 -16.52 11.39
CA PRO A 406 6.91 -15.31 11.41
C PRO A 406 7.07 -14.84 12.87
N PRO A 407 8.23 -14.25 13.22
CA PRO A 407 8.39 -13.65 14.53
C PRO A 407 7.36 -12.53 14.73
N ASP A 408 7.01 -12.29 15.98
CA ASP A 408 6.03 -11.26 16.34
C ASP A 408 6.44 -9.85 15.86
N SER A 409 7.74 -9.61 15.68
CA SER A 409 8.28 -8.35 15.16
C SER A 409 8.18 -8.17 13.66
N ASP A 410 7.86 -9.21 12.89
CA ASP A 410 7.58 -9.09 11.45
C ASP A 410 6.12 -8.66 11.19
N ARG A 411 5.27 -8.62 12.22
CA ARG A 411 3.83 -8.31 12.10
C ARG A 411 3.62 -6.83 11.77
N PRO A 412 3.10 -6.49 10.57
CA PRO A 412 3.01 -5.10 10.10
C PRO A 412 2.08 -4.21 10.96
N GLU A 413 1.06 -4.79 11.58
CA GLU A 413 0.14 -4.10 12.48
C GLU A 413 0.78 -3.69 13.82
N LYS A 414 1.93 -4.27 14.17
CA LYS A 414 2.70 -3.91 15.37
C LYS A 414 3.72 -2.82 15.10
N GLY A 415 3.95 -2.46 13.84
CA GLY A 415 4.93 -1.43 13.48
C GLY A 415 4.49 -0.02 13.83
N LEU A 416 5.47 0.88 13.93
CA LEU A 416 5.22 2.30 14.12
C LEU A 416 4.45 2.91 12.93
N PRO A 417 3.63 3.95 13.15
CA PRO A 417 3.12 4.77 12.06
C PRO A 417 4.19 5.28 11.10
N GLY A 418 3.85 5.30 9.81
CA GLY A 418 4.77 5.66 8.74
C GLY A 418 5.08 7.15 8.68
N GLY A 419 4.19 8.02 9.18
CA GLY A 419 4.47 9.44 9.34
C GLY A 419 5.19 9.72 10.65
N ARG A 420 6.14 10.67 10.66
CA ARG A 420 6.71 11.23 11.90
C ARG A 420 6.91 12.74 11.84
N ILE A 421 6.80 13.35 13.01
CA ILE A 421 7.23 14.72 13.29
C ILE A 421 8.11 14.70 14.53
N GLY A 422 9.18 15.47 14.55
CA GLY A 422 10.05 15.50 15.71
C GLY A 422 10.86 16.77 15.82
N THR A 423 11.41 16.97 17.02
CA THR A 423 12.37 18.04 17.27
C THR A 423 13.67 17.45 17.76
N SER A 424 14.79 18.10 17.42
CA SER A 424 16.07 17.73 17.97
C SER A 424 16.87 18.94 18.41
N TYR A 425 17.65 18.76 19.47
CA TYR A 425 18.68 19.70 19.89
C TYR A 425 20.03 19.09 19.58
N SER A 426 20.94 19.89 19.07
CA SER A 426 22.31 19.46 18.86
C SER A 426 23.31 20.58 19.14
N HIS A 427 24.54 20.17 19.44
CA HIS A 427 25.68 21.05 19.61
C HIS A 427 26.80 20.60 18.66
N SER A 428 27.27 21.52 17.82
CA SER A 428 28.44 21.36 16.95
C SER A 428 29.60 22.23 17.46
N TYR A 429 30.83 21.78 17.23
CA TYR A 429 32.04 22.53 17.60
C TYR A 429 32.08 23.93 16.98
N PHE A 430 31.71 24.06 15.70
CA PHE A 430 31.72 25.35 15.00
C PHE A 430 30.36 26.06 15.00
N SER A 431 29.27 25.36 14.68
CA SER A 431 27.93 25.98 14.57
C SER A 431 27.31 26.28 15.95
N GLY A 432 27.84 25.70 17.03
CA GLY A 432 27.28 25.79 18.36
C GLY A 432 25.93 25.07 18.46
N ASN A 433 24.98 25.69 19.15
CA ASN A 433 23.67 25.10 19.42
C ASN A 433 22.74 25.22 18.20
N SER A 434 22.10 24.11 17.84
CA SER A 434 21.10 24.05 16.78
C SER A 434 19.82 23.35 17.26
N PHE A 435 18.69 23.78 16.72
CA PHE A 435 17.38 23.20 16.97
C PHE A 435 16.76 22.81 15.63
N ASP A 436 16.38 21.55 15.50
CA ASP A 436 15.78 21.01 14.29
C ASP A 436 14.30 20.71 14.49
N LEU A 437 13.49 20.98 13.47
CA LEU A 437 12.14 20.45 13.30
C LEU A 437 12.17 19.53 12.08
N GLU A 438 11.81 18.26 12.28
CA GLU A 438 11.75 17.26 11.22
C GLU A 438 10.30 16.84 10.96
N ILE A 439 9.95 16.72 9.67
CA ILE A 439 8.67 16.18 9.19
C ILE A 439 8.98 15.13 8.12
N SER A 440 8.50 13.91 8.32
CA SER A 440 8.66 12.81 7.36
C SER A 440 7.32 12.09 7.15
N PRO A 441 6.65 12.31 6.00
CA PRO A 441 5.35 11.70 5.69
C PRO A 441 5.36 10.18 5.52
N VAL A 442 6.39 9.67 4.83
CA VAL A 442 6.56 8.25 4.56
C VAL A 442 7.92 7.88 5.08
N LEU A 443 7.94 7.08 6.13
CA LEU A 443 9.17 6.67 6.78
C LEU A 443 9.14 5.19 7.13
N HIS A 444 10.14 4.50 6.61
CA HIS A 444 10.81 3.43 7.31
C HIS A 444 12.32 3.67 7.20
N ASN A 445 13.05 3.68 8.33
CA ASN A 445 14.47 4.03 8.37
C ASN A 445 15.28 2.89 9.01
N ILE A 446 16.42 2.52 8.40
CA ILE A 446 17.32 1.48 8.92
C ILE A 446 18.06 1.88 10.20
N GLN A 447 17.87 3.10 10.70
CA GLN A 447 18.42 3.65 11.95
C GLN A 447 17.37 3.71 13.08
N SER A 448 16.15 3.25 12.83
CA SER A 448 15.06 3.21 13.81
C SER A 448 14.60 1.77 14.06
N PRO A 449 14.05 1.45 15.25
CA PRO A 449 13.55 0.11 15.54
C PRO A 449 12.58 -0.39 14.45
N SER A 450 12.84 -1.59 13.93
CA SER A 450 12.18 -2.11 12.72
C SER A 450 10.97 -3.00 12.99
N THR A 451 10.29 -2.87 14.14
CA THR A 451 9.09 -3.68 14.41
C THR A 451 8.05 -3.40 13.31
N GLY A 452 7.47 -4.44 12.72
CA GLY A 452 6.49 -4.36 11.62
C GLY A 452 7.05 -3.94 10.27
N TYR A 453 8.37 -3.77 10.15
CA TYR A 453 9.05 -3.37 8.92
C TYR A 453 10.31 -4.20 8.67
N SER A 454 10.79 -4.23 7.43
CA SER A 454 12.03 -4.96 7.10
C SER A 454 13.25 -4.23 7.67
N ARG A 455 14.09 -4.92 8.45
CA ARG A 455 15.37 -4.36 8.93
C ARG A 455 16.37 -4.02 7.81
N GLU A 456 16.16 -4.57 6.61
CA GLU A 456 17.06 -4.45 5.47
C GLU A 456 16.64 -3.35 4.48
N ALA A 457 15.70 -2.50 4.89
CA ALA A 457 14.97 -1.60 4.03
C ALA A 457 14.88 -0.20 4.63
N GLN A 458 15.03 0.84 3.81
CA GLN A 458 14.61 2.19 4.14
C GLN A 458 13.93 2.83 2.95
N ILE A 459 12.86 3.56 3.24
CA ILE A 459 12.12 4.39 2.30
C ILE A 459 11.75 5.66 3.06
N GLU A 460 12.37 6.78 2.68
CA GLU A 460 11.96 8.11 3.13
C GLU A 460 11.54 8.94 1.91
N LEU A 461 10.33 9.50 1.95
CA LEU A 461 9.86 10.47 0.95
C LEU A 461 9.56 11.81 1.60
N LEU A 462 9.95 12.89 0.91
CA LEU A 462 9.73 14.27 1.34
C LEU A 462 10.20 14.56 2.78
N ASN A 463 11.22 13.83 3.26
CA ASN A 463 11.77 14.01 4.59
C ASN A 463 12.44 15.38 4.67
N THR A 464 11.86 16.27 5.48
CA THR A 464 12.26 17.68 5.57
C THR A 464 12.75 17.99 6.96
N THR A 465 13.93 18.59 7.07
CA THR A 465 14.49 19.11 8.31
C THR A 465 14.71 20.61 8.20
N LEU A 466 14.02 21.37 9.04
CA LEU A 466 14.24 22.81 9.24
C LEU A 466 15.17 22.98 10.44
N ARG A 467 16.20 23.82 10.31
CA ARG A 467 17.18 24.08 11.36
C ARG A 467 17.20 25.55 11.74
N TYR A 468 17.22 25.80 13.04
CA TYR A 468 17.59 27.08 13.63
C TYR A 468 18.96 26.96 14.31
N GLU A 469 19.93 27.78 13.91
CA GLU A 469 21.25 27.86 14.54
C GLU A 469 21.32 29.07 15.47
N ALA A 470 21.64 28.84 16.75
CA ALA A 470 21.58 29.88 17.78
C ALA A 470 22.71 30.91 17.67
N ASN A 471 23.92 30.49 17.28
CA ASN A 471 25.08 31.38 17.18
C ASN A 471 24.92 32.35 16.00
N SER A 472 24.55 31.83 14.83
CA SER A 472 24.35 32.61 13.61
C SER A 472 22.98 33.29 13.54
N LYS A 473 22.02 32.86 14.38
CA LYS A 473 20.61 33.29 14.39
C LYS A 473 19.90 33.04 13.05
N GLN A 474 20.29 31.98 12.35
CA GLN A 474 19.76 31.66 11.04
C GLN A 474 18.72 30.54 11.12
N PHE A 475 17.70 30.66 10.28
CA PHE A 475 16.70 29.63 10.05
C PHE A 475 16.76 29.21 8.58
N PHE A 476 16.96 27.93 8.31
CA PHE A 476 17.11 27.42 6.96
C PHE A 476 16.64 25.97 6.86
N ILE A 477 16.44 25.51 5.63
CA ILE A 477 16.18 24.10 5.36
C ILE A 477 17.54 23.38 5.41
N GLN A 478 17.71 22.52 6.43
CA GLN A 478 18.92 21.72 6.60
C GLN A 478 18.95 20.57 5.60
N LYS A 479 17.79 19.97 5.32
CA LYS A 479 17.65 18.77 4.49
C LYS A 479 16.24 18.69 3.90
N LEU A 480 16.15 18.26 2.64
CA LEU A 480 14.94 17.81 1.97
C LEU A 480 15.30 16.60 1.10
N ASP A 481 14.97 15.40 1.56
CA ASP A 481 15.02 14.20 0.72
C ASP A 481 13.71 14.09 -0.05
N LEU A 482 13.74 14.27 -1.36
CA LEU A 482 12.58 13.96 -2.20
C LEU A 482 12.36 12.45 -2.23
N VAL A 483 13.46 11.70 -2.40
CA VAL A 483 13.50 10.24 -2.37
C VAL A 483 14.78 9.80 -1.68
N ASN A 484 14.68 8.89 -0.71
CA ASN A 484 15.84 8.25 -0.09
C ASN A 484 15.53 6.77 0.20
N ILE A 485 16.08 5.89 -0.62
CA ILE A 485 15.83 4.46 -0.61
C ILE A 485 17.14 3.73 -0.34
N ILE A 486 17.09 2.77 0.59
CA ILE A 486 18.19 1.84 0.86
C ILE A 486 17.61 0.42 0.90
N SER A 487 18.20 -0.48 0.12
CA SER A 487 17.92 -1.92 0.19
C SER A 487 19.24 -2.65 0.45
N ILE A 488 19.34 -3.28 1.62
CA ILE A 488 20.55 -3.98 2.06
C ILE A 488 20.25 -5.44 2.41
N PRO A 489 19.63 -6.24 1.50
CA PRO A 489 19.35 -7.65 1.77
C PRO A 489 20.63 -8.42 2.05
N SER A 490 20.59 -9.30 3.06
CA SER A 490 21.78 -10.02 3.51
C SER A 490 22.22 -11.13 2.55
N LEU A 491 23.53 -11.17 2.28
CA LEU A 491 24.17 -12.29 1.58
C LEU A 491 24.05 -13.55 2.44
N ASN A 492 23.37 -14.55 1.89
CA ASN A 492 23.19 -15.83 2.58
C ASN A 492 23.15 -16.95 1.52
N PRO A 493 24.23 -17.75 1.37
CA PRO A 493 24.30 -18.80 0.37
C PRO A 493 23.08 -19.73 0.41
N PRO A 494 22.49 -20.06 -0.75
CA PRO A 494 23.00 -19.88 -2.11
C PRO A 494 22.47 -18.59 -2.80
N LEU A 495 21.90 -17.65 -2.04
CA LEU A 495 21.40 -16.39 -2.57
C LEU A 495 22.39 -15.26 -2.31
N TYR A 496 22.66 -14.50 -3.38
CA TYR A 496 23.59 -13.39 -3.40
C TYR A 496 22.86 -12.15 -3.97
N PRO A 497 21.91 -11.56 -3.22
CA PRO A 497 21.21 -10.37 -3.66
C PRO A 497 22.17 -9.16 -3.68
N VAL A 498 21.87 -8.19 -4.54
CA VAL A 498 22.62 -6.93 -4.64
C VAL A 498 21.99 -5.92 -3.69
N SER A 499 22.78 -5.34 -2.80
CA SER A 499 22.37 -4.18 -2.01
C SER A 499 22.49 -2.93 -2.85
N TRP A 500 21.59 -1.97 -2.69
CA TRP A 500 21.63 -0.71 -3.43
C TRP A 500 21.02 0.45 -2.65
N ASN A 501 21.38 1.67 -3.04
CA ASN A 501 20.80 2.90 -2.53
C ASN A 501 20.50 3.89 -3.66
N LEU A 502 19.55 4.78 -3.41
CA LEU A 502 19.21 5.91 -4.27
C LEU A 502 18.79 7.07 -3.36
N LYS A 503 19.42 8.24 -3.52
CA LYS A 503 19.05 9.47 -2.82
C LYS A 503 18.92 10.61 -3.82
N LEU A 504 17.81 11.33 -3.76
CA LEU A 504 17.55 12.55 -4.50
C LEU A 504 17.05 13.61 -3.53
N GLY A 505 17.73 14.74 -3.43
CA GLY A 505 17.33 15.79 -2.51
C GLY A 505 18.31 16.95 -2.43
N MET A 506 18.10 17.79 -1.42
CA MET A 506 19.04 18.84 -1.04
C MET A 506 19.42 18.77 0.43
N GLU A 507 20.63 19.21 0.75
CA GLU A 507 21.11 19.35 2.12
C GLU A 507 22.11 20.51 2.23
N GLN A 508 22.31 21.03 3.44
CA GLN A 508 23.46 21.91 3.69
C GLN A 508 24.72 21.04 3.73
N ASP A 509 25.67 21.34 2.85
CA ASP A 509 26.90 20.59 2.69
C ASP A 509 27.79 20.74 3.94
N TYR A 510 28.10 19.61 4.57
CA TYR A 510 28.84 19.54 5.82
C TYR A 510 30.30 20.01 5.69
N ASP A 511 30.83 20.06 4.47
CA ASP A 511 32.24 20.38 4.20
C ASP A 511 32.49 21.88 3.96
N CYS A 512 31.45 22.71 3.89
CA CYS A 512 31.62 24.14 3.63
C CYS A 512 32.23 24.87 4.83
N ASP A 513 32.91 25.98 4.54
CA ASP A 513 33.56 26.77 5.58
C ASP A 513 32.51 27.36 6.54
N LYS A 514 32.73 27.12 7.84
CA LYS A 514 31.88 27.62 8.92
C LYS A 514 32.43 28.91 9.54
N LEU A 515 33.53 29.45 9.00
CA LEU A 515 34.11 30.73 9.42
C LEU A 515 33.31 31.90 8.83
N GLY A 516 32.19 32.26 9.48
CA GLY A 516 31.40 33.45 9.14
C GLY A 516 29.91 33.29 9.45
N TYR A 517 29.20 34.41 9.62
CA TYR A 517 27.77 34.45 9.98
C TYR A 517 26.81 34.08 8.84
N ASN A 518 27.31 33.66 7.67
CA ASN A 518 26.47 33.37 6.50
C ASN A 518 27.12 32.27 5.64
N SER A 519 26.86 31.01 5.96
CA SER A 519 27.41 29.83 5.27
C SER A 519 26.30 28.86 4.84
N SER A 520 25.19 29.38 4.32
CA SER A 520 24.18 28.54 3.68
C SER A 520 24.76 27.93 2.40
N CYS A 521 25.24 26.70 2.50
CA CYS A 521 25.92 25.98 1.46
C CYS A 521 25.05 24.84 0.95
N VAL A 522 24.01 25.19 0.20
CA VAL A 522 23.03 24.20 -0.28
C VAL A 522 23.67 23.34 -1.37
N ARG A 523 23.58 22.03 -1.19
CA ARG A 523 23.95 21.01 -2.17
C ARG A 523 22.72 20.24 -2.60
N TYR A 524 22.42 20.29 -3.89
CA TYR A 524 21.41 19.45 -4.53
C TYR A 524 22.11 18.23 -5.09
N SER A 525 21.64 17.03 -4.82
CA SER A 525 22.33 15.82 -5.24
C SER A 525 21.39 14.69 -5.65
N LEU A 526 21.86 13.91 -6.62
CA LEU A 526 21.37 12.59 -6.98
C LEU A 526 22.52 11.61 -6.77
N SER A 527 22.39 10.71 -5.81
CA SER A 527 23.37 9.65 -5.55
C SER A 527 22.75 8.27 -5.70
N GLY A 528 23.58 7.33 -6.11
CA GLY A 528 23.19 5.93 -6.25
C GLY A 528 24.39 5.00 -6.18
N GLY A 529 24.18 3.83 -5.63
CA GLY A 529 25.24 2.86 -5.35
C GLY A 529 24.71 1.44 -5.28
N ALA A 530 25.63 0.49 -5.44
CA ALA A 530 25.33 -0.93 -5.41
C ALA A 530 26.50 -1.71 -4.79
N GLY A 531 26.19 -2.66 -3.93
CA GLY A 531 27.16 -3.45 -3.19
C GLY A 531 26.52 -4.65 -2.50
N ALA A 532 26.89 -4.87 -1.24
CA ALA A 532 26.47 -6.04 -0.49
C ALA A 532 26.21 -5.73 0.99
N SER A 533 25.43 -6.58 1.63
CA SER A 533 25.28 -6.60 3.09
C SER A 533 25.43 -8.03 3.63
N ALA A 534 25.78 -8.15 4.89
CA ALA A 534 25.86 -9.42 5.58
C ALA A 534 25.25 -9.31 6.98
N LEU A 535 24.47 -10.31 7.37
CA LEU A 535 23.80 -10.38 8.65
C LEU A 535 24.47 -11.47 9.51
N TRP A 536 25.07 -11.05 10.61
CA TRP A 536 25.55 -11.89 11.71
C TRP A 536 24.81 -11.47 12.95
N GLU A 537 23.59 -12.00 13.14
CA GLU A 537 22.68 -11.53 14.19
C GLU A 537 23.40 -11.40 15.54
N PRO A 538 23.27 -10.25 16.24
CA PRO A 538 22.35 -9.13 15.96
C PRO A 538 22.94 -7.98 15.09
N ILE A 539 24.09 -8.18 14.45
CA ILE A 539 24.81 -7.17 13.66
C ILE A 539 24.54 -7.35 12.17
N GLN A 540 24.20 -6.27 11.47
CA GLN A 540 24.16 -6.22 10.02
C GLN A 540 25.21 -5.23 9.52
N LEU A 541 26.09 -5.66 8.62
CA LEU A 541 27.09 -4.80 7.97
C LEU A 541 26.68 -4.57 6.51
N TYR A 542 26.95 -3.37 5.98
CA TYR A 542 26.74 -3.07 4.57
C TYR A 542 27.88 -2.23 4.00
N PHE A 543 28.18 -2.45 2.72
CA PHE A 543 29.18 -1.71 1.97
C PHE A 543 28.69 -1.52 0.52
N LEU A 544 28.49 -0.26 0.13
CA LEU A 544 27.97 0.13 -1.17
C LEU A 544 28.93 1.17 -1.79
N PRO A 545 29.73 0.79 -2.80
CA PRO A 545 30.30 1.76 -3.73
C PRO A 545 29.17 2.61 -4.34
N GLN A 546 29.36 3.93 -4.37
CA GLN A 546 28.36 4.87 -4.86
C GLN A 546 28.98 5.98 -5.69
N VAL A 547 28.16 6.57 -6.55
CA VAL A 547 28.45 7.79 -7.30
C VAL A 547 27.40 8.83 -6.99
N ASP A 548 27.77 10.10 -7.10
CA ASP A 548 26.79 11.18 -7.05
C ASP A 548 27.06 12.26 -8.09
N PHE A 549 25.96 12.90 -8.48
CA PHE A 549 25.93 14.10 -9.30
C PHE A 549 25.29 15.19 -8.47
N ALA A 550 25.99 16.31 -8.29
CA ALA A 550 25.51 17.38 -7.45
C ALA A 550 25.72 18.76 -8.05
N TYR A 551 24.94 19.70 -7.57
CA TYR A 551 25.17 21.12 -7.76
C TYR A 551 25.26 21.79 -6.39
N GLN A 552 26.31 22.59 -6.18
CA GLN A 552 26.55 23.33 -4.95
C GLN A 552 27.04 24.73 -5.33
N ASN A 553 26.56 25.77 -4.64
CA ASN A 553 26.75 27.16 -5.08
C ASN A 553 28.22 27.58 -5.26
N GLU A 554 29.13 27.05 -4.43
CA GLU A 554 30.55 27.43 -4.46
C GLU A 554 31.36 26.58 -5.43
N ASN A 555 30.99 25.30 -5.62
CA ASN A 555 31.72 24.33 -6.42
C ASN A 555 31.04 24.00 -7.77
N ALA A 556 29.90 24.64 -8.06
CA ALA A 556 29.06 24.39 -9.24
C ALA A 556 28.69 22.90 -9.37
N PHE A 557 28.79 22.32 -10.57
CA PHE A 557 28.49 20.92 -10.80
C PHE A 557 29.65 20.02 -10.35
N GLU A 558 29.31 19.03 -9.54
CA GLU A 558 30.23 18.02 -9.03
C GLU A 558 29.83 16.63 -9.51
N VAL A 559 30.85 15.83 -9.83
CA VAL A 559 30.75 14.38 -10.00
C VAL A 559 31.61 13.75 -8.93
N SER A 560 31.06 12.83 -8.14
CA SER A 560 31.82 12.17 -7.09
C SER A 560 31.69 10.67 -7.14
N ALA A 561 32.73 10.00 -6.66
CA ALA A 561 32.75 8.55 -6.47
C ALA A 561 33.26 8.23 -5.08
N GLY A 562 32.69 7.20 -4.46
CA GLY A 562 33.03 6.85 -3.09
C GLY A 562 32.27 5.65 -2.57
N THR A 563 32.02 5.62 -1.27
CA THR A 563 31.42 4.50 -0.57
C THR A 563 30.45 4.96 0.50
N PHE A 564 29.31 4.29 0.57
CA PHE A 564 28.38 4.33 1.69
C PHE A 564 28.44 2.99 2.41
N SER A 565 28.86 3.02 3.67
CA SER A 565 29.06 1.81 4.46
C SER A 565 28.60 2.01 5.89
N GLY A 566 28.40 0.92 6.62
CA GLY A 566 27.97 1.03 8.01
C GLY A 566 27.54 -0.29 8.60
N PHE A 567 27.01 -0.18 9.80
CA PHE A 567 26.40 -1.28 10.50
C PHE A 567 25.19 -0.87 11.32
N THR A 568 24.30 -1.83 11.52
CA THR A 568 23.22 -1.76 12.48
C THR A 568 23.40 -2.87 13.51
N PHE A 569 23.09 -2.57 14.76
CA PHE A 569 23.14 -3.49 15.88
C PHE A 569 21.81 -3.40 16.62
N LYS A 570 20.99 -4.43 16.48
CA LYS A 570 19.66 -4.49 17.11
C LYS A 570 19.81 -5.03 18.53
N THR A 571 19.69 -4.18 19.53
CA THR A 571 19.73 -4.59 20.94
C THR A 571 18.47 -5.34 21.34
N ASN A 572 17.30 -4.87 20.90
CA ASN A 572 16.02 -5.54 21.05
C ASN A 572 15.00 -4.97 20.02
N GLU A 573 13.72 -5.31 20.16
CA GLU A 573 12.67 -4.84 19.24
C GLU A 573 12.36 -3.34 19.32
N SER A 574 12.77 -2.68 20.41
CA SER A 574 12.47 -1.27 20.70
C SER A 574 13.73 -0.41 20.77
N SER A 575 14.92 -0.96 20.52
CA SER A 575 16.17 -0.19 20.50
C SER A 575 17.14 -0.72 19.47
N MET A 576 17.90 0.20 18.88
CA MET A 576 19.00 -0.14 18.02
C MET A 576 20.12 0.90 18.08
N PHE A 577 21.31 0.42 17.79
CA PHE A 577 22.45 1.27 17.45
C PHE A 577 22.72 1.18 15.95
N SER A 578 23.06 2.30 15.32
CA SER A 578 23.51 2.34 13.93
C SER A 578 24.73 3.23 13.82
N SER A 579 25.68 2.84 12.97
CA SER A 579 26.81 3.67 12.57
C SER A 579 26.99 3.60 11.07
N ARG A 580 27.18 4.74 10.41
CA ARG A 580 27.39 4.84 8.97
C ARG A 580 28.54 5.77 8.67
N ILE A 581 29.25 5.47 7.60
CA ILE A 581 30.33 6.26 7.05
C ILE A 581 30.04 6.50 5.58
N GLU A 582 30.04 7.77 5.21
CA GLU A 582 29.98 8.22 3.83
C GLU A 582 31.32 8.85 3.47
N TRP A 583 32.01 8.24 2.51
CA TRP A 583 33.24 8.77 1.94
C TRP A 583 32.99 9.07 0.47
N MET A 584 33.35 10.27 0.00
CA MET A 584 33.23 10.65 -1.41
C MET A 584 34.45 11.46 -1.85
N LYS A 585 35.00 11.13 -3.02
CA LYS A 585 35.95 11.96 -3.74
C LYS A 585 35.19 12.80 -4.76
N ARG A 586 35.08 14.11 -4.52
CA ARG A 586 34.25 15.04 -5.30
C ARG A 586 35.10 15.82 -6.30
N TYR A 587 34.69 15.84 -7.56
CA TYR A 587 35.34 16.59 -8.63
C TYR A 587 34.42 17.71 -9.12
N SER A 588 34.86 18.97 -8.99
CA SER A 588 34.16 20.11 -9.59
C SER A 588 34.48 20.19 -11.08
N VAL A 589 33.44 20.07 -11.92
CA VAL A 589 33.58 20.10 -13.38
C VAL A 589 33.98 21.49 -13.88
N LEU A 590 33.43 22.54 -13.26
CA LEU A 590 33.71 23.92 -13.67
C LEU A 590 35.12 24.35 -13.25
N TYR A 591 35.49 24.08 -12.00
CA TYR A 591 36.75 24.57 -11.41
C TYR A 591 37.91 23.58 -11.56
N HIS A 592 37.66 22.38 -12.08
CA HIS A 592 38.67 21.33 -12.28
C HIS A 592 39.43 20.98 -10.99
N SER A 593 38.75 21.06 -9.84
CA SER A 593 39.31 20.85 -8.51
C SER A 593 38.76 19.59 -7.87
N TRP A 594 39.56 19.00 -6.98
CA TRP A 594 39.18 17.84 -6.19
C TRP A 594 39.02 18.23 -4.73
N ARG A 595 38.00 17.70 -4.07
CA ARG A 595 37.85 17.74 -2.61
C ARG A 595 37.38 16.40 -2.07
N ASP A 596 37.64 16.17 -0.81
CA ASP A 596 37.23 14.98 -0.10
C ASP A 596 36.02 15.30 0.77
N HIS A 597 35.15 14.31 0.93
CA HIS A 597 34.08 14.27 1.91
C HIS A 597 34.24 12.98 2.70
N LEU A 598 34.21 13.09 4.03
CA LEU A 598 34.24 11.93 4.91
C LEU A 598 33.43 12.25 6.15
N LEU A 599 32.24 11.66 6.25
CA LEU A 599 31.28 11.87 7.33
C LEU A 599 30.97 10.53 8.01
N SER A 600 31.15 10.49 9.33
CA SER A 600 30.65 9.42 10.19
C SER A 600 29.41 9.90 10.91
N GLU A 601 28.36 9.07 10.96
CA GLU A 601 27.18 9.31 11.78
C GLU A 601 26.85 8.05 12.57
N SER A 602 26.73 8.19 13.89
CA SER A 602 26.31 7.12 14.78
C SER A 602 25.08 7.56 15.56
N SER A 603 24.16 6.65 15.80
CA SER A 603 22.97 6.93 16.61
C SER A 603 22.52 5.72 17.41
N PHE A 604 21.94 6.01 18.57
CA PHE A 604 21.18 5.07 19.37
C PHE A 604 19.72 5.54 19.41
N SER A 605 18.83 4.70 18.87
CA SER A 605 17.40 4.96 18.80
C SER A 605 16.68 4.04 19.76
N PHE A 606 15.76 4.57 20.56
CA PHE A 606 14.96 3.81 21.52
C PHE A 606 13.52 4.28 21.51
N GLN A 607 12.60 3.32 21.50
CA GLN A 607 11.17 3.51 21.44
C GLN A 607 10.54 3.12 22.79
N PRO A 608 10.35 4.07 23.74
CA PRO A 608 9.74 3.76 25.04
C PRO A 608 8.23 3.47 24.97
N PHE A 609 7.52 3.99 23.96
CA PHE A 609 6.06 3.88 23.82
C PHE A 609 5.64 3.66 22.37
N PHE A 610 4.37 3.28 22.15
CA PHE A 610 3.87 2.82 20.85
C PHE A 610 3.91 3.86 19.71
N ASN A 611 4.19 5.14 19.95
CA ASN A 611 4.30 6.18 18.90
C ASN A 611 5.46 7.16 19.14
N PHE A 612 6.40 6.85 20.03
CA PHE A 612 7.43 7.81 20.44
C PHE A 612 8.82 7.20 20.32
N GLU A 613 9.71 7.88 19.61
CA GLU A 613 11.10 7.51 19.41
C GLU A 613 12.01 8.61 19.99
N CYS A 614 12.99 8.19 20.80
CA CYS A 614 14.11 9.00 21.24
C CYS A 614 15.35 8.60 20.45
N LYS A 615 16.11 9.56 19.94
CA LYS A 615 17.36 9.31 19.21
C LYS A 615 18.50 10.14 19.77
N ILE A 616 19.56 9.48 20.23
CA ILE A 616 20.84 10.12 20.54
C ILE A 616 21.71 9.95 19.30
N PHE A 617 22.34 11.01 18.82
CA PHE A 617 23.19 10.93 17.64
C PHE A 617 24.51 11.69 17.82
N TYR A 618 25.52 11.20 17.11
CA TYR A 618 26.84 11.80 17.00
C TYR A 618 27.27 11.80 15.54
N LYS A 619 27.67 12.95 15.02
CA LYS A 619 28.23 13.11 13.68
C LYS A 619 29.66 13.63 13.79
N TYR A 620 30.51 13.18 12.89
CA TYR A 620 31.88 13.66 12.78
C TYR A 620 32.28 13.82 11.32
N ASN A 621 32.58 15.05 10.93
CA ASN A 621 33.16 15.37 9.64
C ASN A 621 34.69 15.40 9.77
N PHE A 622 35.36 14.50 9.07
CA PHE A 622 36.81 14.35 9.13
C PHE A 622 37.57 15.40 8.33
N ILE A 623 36.90 16.14 7.44
CA ILE A 623 37.52 17.13 6.55
C ILE A 623 37.75 18.45 7.29
N ASN A 624 36.74 18.91 8.02
CA ASN A 624 36.80 20.15 8.82
C ASN A 624 36.93 19.89 10.33
N TYR A 625 37.00 18.62 10.76
CA TYR A 625 37.10 18.21 12.17
C TYR A 625 35.91 18.67 13.04
N ASP A 626 34.75 18.91 12.43
CA ASP A 626 33.52 19.28 13.15
C ASP A 626 32.84 18.03 13.71
N TRP A 627 32.63 18.02 15.02
CA TRP A 627 31.79 17.04 15.68
C TRP A 627 30.45 17.68 16.06
N GLN A 628 29.38 16.91 15.96
CA GLN A 628 28.03 17.30 16.35
C GLN A 628 27.43 16.19 17.20
N THR A 629 26.90 16.53 18.38
CA THR A 629 26.13 15.59 19.21
C THR A 629 24.73 16.13 19.42
N GLY A 630 23.73 15.26 19.49
CA GLY A 630 22.36 15.71 19.69
C GLY A 630 21.42 14.65 20.23
N LEU A 631 20.25 15.13 20.60
CA LEU A 631 19.11 14.36 21.10
C LEU A 631 17.87 14.79 20.34
N GLY A 632 17.13 13.83 19.80
CA GLY A 632 15.87 14.03 19.10
C GLY A 632 14.73 13.26 19.73
N PHE A 633 13.53 13.82 19.61
CA PHE A 633 12.27 13.24 20.05
C PHE A 633 11.28 13.27 18.89
N TYR A 634 10.75 12.11 18.52
CA TYR A 634 9.90 11.95 17.35
C TYR A 634 8.59 11.29 17.74
N TRP A 635 7.50 11.85 17.24
CA TRP A 635 6.16 11.33 17.36
C TRP A 635 5.71 10.75 16.02
N HIS A 636 5.29 9.49 16.03
CA HIS A 636 4.78 8.78 14.87
C HIS A 636 3.25 8.90 14.77
N PHE A 637 2.75 9.16 13.58
CA PHE A 637 1.31 9.31 13.29
C PHE A 637 0.98 8.93 11.84
N PHE A 638 -0.31 8.90 11.54
CA PHE A 638 -0.88 8.76 10.20
C PHE A 638 -2.06 9.72 10.03
#